data_AF-K9T2E0-F1
#
_entry.id   AF-K9T2E0-F1
#
_cell.length_a   1.000
_cell.length_b   1.000
_cell.length_c   1.000
_cell.angle_alpha   90.00
_cell.angle_beta   90.00
_cell.angle_gamma   90.00
#
_symmetry.space_group_name_H-M   'P 1'
#
loop_
_entity.id
_entity.type
_entity.pdbx_description
1 polymer ?
#
loop_
_entity_poly.entity_id
_entity_poly.type
_entity_poly.pdbx_seq_one_letter_code
_entity_poly.pdbx_strand_id
1 'polypeptide(L)' 'MSNTTHWYIVKTQDGHCQIVAADNDAGNATALESVAPNLDRVLDVREKWGPFLSQDEAIARRVGLIRAGKCQPR' A
#
# COMPACT_ATOMS: atom_id res chain seq x y z
N MET A 1 -18.13 13.74 9.00
CA MET A 1 -18.03 13.03 7.71
C MET A 1 -16.73 13.44 7.07
N SER A 2 -15.66 12.66 7.27
CA SER A 2 -14.36 12.90 6.65
C SER A 2 -13.85 11.54 6.19
N ASN A 3 -14.34 11.11 5.04
CA ASN A 3 -13.90 9.91 4.34
C ASN A 3 -12.55 10.23 3.70
N THR A 4 -11.49 10.16 4.50
CA THR A 4 -10.12 10.31 4.02
C THR A 4 -9.66 8.97 3.48
N THR A 5 -9.78 8.80 2.17
CA THR A 5 -9.18 7.66 1.47
C THR A 5 -7.67 7.83 1.49
N HIS A 6 -6.98 6.93 2.19
CA HIS A 6 -5.53 6.93 2.26
C HIS A 6 -4.94 5.92 1.28
N TRP A 7 -3.80 6.24 0.72
CA TRP A 7 -3.13 5.38 -0.25
C TRP A 7 -1.83 4.83 0.33
N TYR A 8 -1.52 3.57 0.05
CA TYR A 8 -0.31 2.92 0.50
C TYR A 8 0.38 2.23 -0.68
N ILE A 9 1.70 2.10 -0.59
CA ILE A 9 2.50 1.27 -1.48
C ILE A 9 2.96 0.05 -0.68
N VAL A 10 2.67 -1.14 -1.18
CA VAL A 10 3.12 -2.41 -0.58
C VAL A 10 4.08 -3.11 -1.52
N LYS A 11 5.22 -3.56 -0.99
CA LYS A 11 6.16 -4.39 -1.73
C LYS A 11 5.77 -5.86 -1.61
N THR A 12 5.64 -6.50 -2.75
CA THR A 12 5.39 -7.95 -2.90
C THR A 12 6.70 -8.74 -2.77
N GLN A 13 6.61 -10.04 -2.48
CA GLN A 13 7.76 -10.94 -2.42
C GLN A 13 8.52 -10.99 -3.77
N ASP A 14 7.81 -10.82 -4.88
CA ASP A 14 8.40 -10.75 -6.23
C ASP A 14 9.20 -9.46 -6.47
N GLY A 15 9.29 -8.56 -5.49
CA GLY A 15 10.02 -7.29 -5.59
C GLY A 15 9.24 -6.18 -6.29
N HIS A 16 8.01 -6.44 -6.74
CA HIS A 16 7.13 -5.43 -7.33
C HIS A 16 6.38 -4.63 -6.26
N CYS A 17 5.97 -3.42 -6.59
CA CYS A 17 5.22 -2.57 -5.68
C CYS A 17 3.83 -2.24 -6.21
N GLN A 18 2.83 -2.40 -5.35
CA GLN A 18 1.41 -2.17 -5.65
C GLN A 18 0.87 -1.01 -4.81
N ILE A 19 0.02 -0.19 -5.42
CA ILE A 19 -0.68 0.91 -4.75
C ILE A 19 -2.06 0.40 -4.34
N VAL A 20 -2.42 0.59 -3.08
CA VAL A 20 -3.69 0.17 -2.50
C VAL A 20 -4.35 1.34 -1.78
N ALA A 21 -5.68 1.45 -1.89
CA ALA A 21 -6.48 2.41 -1.14
C ALA A 21 -6.98 1.77 0.16
N ALA A 22 -6.85 2.48 1.28
CA ALA A 22 -7.54 2.21 2.53
C ALA A 22 -8.60 3.29 2.70
N ASP A 23 -9.85 2.90 2.50
CA ASP A 23 -10.98 3.75 2.85
C ASP A 23 -11.27 3.63 4.35
N ASN A 24 -11.67 4.74 4.98
CA ASN A 24 -11.97 4.79 6.41
C ASN A 24 -13.48 4.69 6.71
N ASP A 25 -14.33 4.37 5.72
CA ASP A 25 -15.77 4.20 5.95
C ASP A 25 -16.04 3.02 6.89
N ALA A 26 -16.75 3.33 7.98
CA ALA A 26 -16.90 2.54 9.19
C ALA A 26 -17.45 1.12 8.97
N GLY A 27 -16.67 0.11 9.36
CA GLY A 27 -17.18 -1.26 9.50
C GLY A 27 -16.14 -2.36 9.49
N ASN A 28 -14.91 -2.07 9.05
CA ASN A 28 -13.83 -3.04 9.12
C ASN A 28 -12.52 -2.30 9.43
N ALA A 29 -11.94 -2.53 10.60
CA ALA A 29 -10.58 -2.07 10.93
C ALA A 29 -9.53 -2.88 10.15
N THR A 30 -9.81 -3.13 8.87
CA THR A 30 -9.29 -4.26 8.11
C THR A 30 -9.39 -4.02 6.62
N ALA A 31 -9.13 -2.80 6.13
CA ALA A 31 -8.67 -2.65 4.76
C ALA A 31 -7.35 -3.42 4.56
N LEU A 32 -6.53 -3.56 5.60
CA LEU A 32 -5.32 -4.38 5.58
C LEU A 32 -5.59 -5.90 5.73
N GLU A 33 -6.63 -6.33 6.46
CA GLU A 33 -7.01 -7.75 6.53
C GLU A 33 -7.97 -8.19 5.39
N SER A 34 -8.62 -7.26 4.69
CA SER A 34 -9.46 -7.60 3.52
C SER A 34 -8.64 -7.82 2.24
N VAL A 35 -7.42 -7.25 2.16
CA VAL A 35 -6.43 -7.67 1.14
C VAL A 35 -5.63 -8.89 1.57
N ALA A 36 -5.66 -9.24 2.85
CA ALA A 36 -5.06 -10.47 3.34
C ALA A 36 -5.63 -10.90 4.70
N PRO A 37 -6.54 -11.89 4.75
CA PRO A 37 -7.22 -12.35 5.98
C PRO A 37 -6.29 -13.06 6.98
N ASN A 38 -4.98 -12.87 6.84
CA ASN A 38 -3.93 -13.43 7.66
C ASN A 38 -2.81 -12.39 7.74
N LEU A 39 -3.00 -11.30 8.49
CA LEU A 39 -1.93 -10.35 8.79
C LEU A 39 -0.68 -11.05 9.38
N ASP A 40 -0.87 -12.23 9.99
CA ASP A 40 0.18 -13.15 10.46
C ASP A 40 0.89 -13.94 9.33
N ARG A 41 0.26 -14.16 8.16
CA ARG A 41 0.94 -14.69 6.94
C ARG A 41 1.47 -13.60 6.02
N VAL A 42 1.05 -12.34 6.22
CA VAL A 42 1.54 -11.13 5.53
C VAL A 42 2.75 -10.56 6.25
N LEU A 43 3.38 -11.35 7.13
CA LEU A 43 4.73 -11.10 7.64
C LEU A 43 5.79 -11.03 6.53
N ASP A 44 5.45 -11.25 5.26
CA ASP A 44 6.33 -11.03 4.11
C ASP A 44 6.06 -9.73 3.32
N VAL A 45 5.18 -8.84 3.78
CA VAL A 45 5.26 -7.42 3.36
C VAL A 45 6.40 -6.79 4.16
N ARG A 46 7.64 -7.02 3.72
CA ARG A 46 8.83 -6.48 4.40
C ARG A 46 8.88 -4.96 4.40
N GLU A 47 8.24 -4.30 3.43
CA GLU A 47 8.27 -2.84 3.28
C GLU A 47 6.92 -2.31 2.77
N LYS A 48 6.38 -1.31 3.49
CA LYS A 48 5.22 -0.51 3.09
C LYS A 48 5.51 0.99 3.22
N TRP A 49 4.90 1.81 2.37
CA TRP A 49 5.05 3.28 2.39
C TRP A 49 3.70 3.97 2.32
N GLY A 50 3.54 5.06 3.09
CA GLY A 50 2.31 5.81 3.22
C GLY A 50 1.97 6.10 4.69
N PRO A 51 0.75 6.59 4.99
CA PRO A 51 -0.33 6.89 4.05
C PRO A 51 -0.03 8.11 3.16
N PHE A 52 -0.53 8.08 1.93
CA PHE A 52 -0.55 9.21 1.00
C PHE A 52 -1.97 9.74 0.85
N LEU A 53 -2.10 11.04 0.62
CA LEU A 53 -3.41 11.71 0.57
C LEU A 53 -4.11 11.56 -0.78
N SER A 54 -3.38 11.11 -1.80
CA SER A 54 -3.91 10.90 -3.14
C SER A 54 -3.20 9.74 -3.84
N GLN A 55 -3.89 9.17 -4.83
CA GLN A 55 -3.32 8.14 -5.69
C GLN A 55 -2.13 8.67 -6.49
N ASP A 56 -2.19 9.91 -6.96
CA ASP A 56 -1.11 10.54 -7.73
C ASP A 56 0.19 10.64 -6.90
N GLU A 57 0.07 11.04 -5.63
CA GLU A 57 1.20 11.05 -4.71
C GLU A 57 1.78 9.64 -4.54
N ALA A 58 0.94 8.63 -4.35
CA ALA A 58 1.38 7.24 -4.25
C ALA A 58 2.07 6.76 -5.55
N ILE A 59 1.62 7.21 -6.73
CA ILE A 59 2.25 6.91 -8.02
C ILE A 59 3.64 7.54 -8.09
N ALA A 60 3.76 8.83 -7.78
CA ALA A 60 5.03 9.54 -7.78
C ALA A 60 6.05 8.89 -6.82
N ARG A 61 5.59 8.51 -5.62
CA ARG A 61 6.40 7.81 -4.61
C ARG A 61 6.82 6.43 -5.10
N ARG A 62 5.94 5.67 -5.75
CA ARG A 62 6.28 4.36 -6.35
C ARG A 62 7.37 4.48 -7.41
N VAL A 63 7.29 5.48 -8.29
CA VAL A 63 8.35 5.74 -9.29
C VAL A 63 9.68 6.05 -8.60
N GLY A 64 9.67 6.84 -7.53
CA GLY A 64 10.86 7.08 -6.70
C GLY A 64 11.46 5.79 -6.13
N LEU A 65 10.62 4.88 -5.63
CA LEU A 65 11.06 3.59 -5.12
C LEU A 65 11.64 2.68 -6.22
N ILE A 66 11.13 2.74 -7.44
CA ILE A 66 11.71 2.04 -8.60
C ILE A 66 13.11 2.58 -8.90
N ARG A 67 13.26 3.91 -8.96
CA ARG A 67 14.57 4.55 -9.19
C ARG A 67 15.58 4.26 -8.08
N ALA A 68 15.12 4.07 -6.85
CA ALA A 68 15.94 3.69 -5.70
C ALA A 68 16.26 2.19 -5.63
N GLY A 69 15.81 1.37 -6.59
CA GLY A 69 15.99 -0.08 -6.59
C GLY A 69 15.19 -0.82 -5.52
N LYS A 70 14.24 -0.15 -4.87
CA LYS A 70 13.36 -0.74 -3.84
C LYS A 70 12.21 -1.53 -4.44
N CYS A 71 11.77 -1.16 -5.63
CA CYS A 71 10.69 -1.80 -6.37
C CYS A 71 11.13 -2.13 -7.80
N GLN A 72 10.65 -3.24 -8.35
CA GLN A 72 10.83 -3.57 -9.75
C GLN A 72 9.79 -2.86 -10.62
N PRO A 73 10.17 -2.36 -11.82
CA PRO A 73 9.20 -1.90 -12.82
C PRO A 73 8.37 -3.08 -13.33
N ARG A 74 7.11 -2.82 -13.68
CA ARG A 74 6.24 -3.75 -14.40
C ARG A 74 6.00 -3.25 -15.81
#